data_AF-A0A7W0VLH2-F1
#
_entry.id   AF-A0A7W0VLH2-F1
#
_cell.length_a   1.000
_cell.length_b   1.000
_cell.length_c   1.000
_cell.angle_alpha   90.00
_cell.angle_beta   90.00
_cell.angle_gamma   90.00
#
_symmetry.space_group_name_H-M   'P 1'
#
loop_
_entity.id
_entity.type
_entity.pdbx_description
1 polymer ?
#
loop_
_entity_poly.entity_id
_entity_poly.type
_entity_poly.pdbx_seq_one_letter_code
_entity_poly.pdbx_strand_id
1 'polypeptide(L)'
;MLVDPEGARAELGPVFVMIEEVVRALQPIQAHSDVPAAAVVAIVDLVNAFASMGTPLPQITDVIARSLLSDLKPERLTNGEKQRVGLAALAFGDLELARRFDTDEASALHAFLVEMSGKRDPVLYPKGFTVLPIINRALAQGIDAVTALWLGRLAHREVMGEPAGEVVREMRGDIDYAIRHEARVREAEAAEREALKEVAVAFPHGALVAGGAFLITDHLRGIGARQLWRAMRVQDGRQALVAIDGRLSRIPAESIRPVLAARKAANVELAFAGEADDPPPQHPHWLCVEIPTVGAWLPDLVSAGVDELQAIELALSAGRLLARALAEGTVLARVQPEYMWGVRHGRRVTVTAMSDRPDLLFQRKTYDMVTRPPFEREYAAPEVWSSNPTERSLVYSLAKMLVDWAGGAPASISALLEHALSEDPADRPGLDAFLAELEEISALEHKAFVFDYESFERELLPCLEDALATGDTSHLKSFINVNLDALRDPYEGEPLGANWASLIEIEDAHQYGDFALTKYYSPTADIGLGSAWERVPDLATSSSRTESPILGTTIGPPNNPFDAGKMGSYFQSAKRVRENYEALLELAKKAGSPELDTAVKMLEVAAKRNEGLYVTF
;
A
#
# COMPACT_ATOMS: atom_id res chain seq x y z
N MET A 1 -3.51 1.92 -31.63
CA MET A 1 -2.77 3.16 -31.94
C MET A 1 -1.41 3.30 -31.23
N LEU A 2 -1.05 2.52 -30.20
CA LEU A 2 0.20 2.71 -29.42
C LEU A 2 1.33 1.68 -29.70
N VAL A 3 1.27 0.92 -30.79
CA VAL A 3 2.16 -0.25 -31.02
C VAL A 3 3.12 -0.06 -32.20
N ASP A 4 2.85 0.88 -33.11
CA ASP A 4 3.66 1.13 -34.30
C ASP A 4 3.53 2.60 -34.74
N PRO A 5 4.56 3.44 -34.60
CA PRO A 5 4.50 4.86 -35.01
C PRO A 5 4.41 5.05 -36.53
N GLU A 6 5.02 4.17 -37.34
CA GLU A 6 4.94 4.25 -38.80
C GLU A 6 3.61 3.68 -39.29
N GLY A 7 3.15 2.58 -38.70
CA GLY A 7 1.80 2.04 -38.87
C GLY A 7 0.71 3.02 -38.43
N ALA A 8 0.87 3.73 -37.31
CA ALA A 8 -0.05 4.78 -36.87
C ALA A 8 -0.06 5.95 -37.86
N ARG A 9 1.08 6.33 -38.44
CA ARG A 9 1.12 7.34 -39.52
C ARG A 9 0.40 6.89 -40.79
N ALA A 10 0.55 5.61 -41.15
CA ALA A 10 -0.14 5.01 -42.31
C ALA A 10 -1.65 4.85 -42.06
N GLU A 11 -2.07 4.48 -40.85
CA GLU A 11 -3.47 4.36 -40.42
C GLU A 11 -4.15 5.73 -40.22
N LEU A 12 -3.41 6.76 -39.83
CA LEU A 12 -3.91 8.13 -39.70
C LEU A 12 -3.92 8.90 -41.03
N GLY A 13 -3.21 8.44 -42.06
CA GLY A 13 -3.26 9.05 -43.40
C GLY A 13 -4.68 9.23 -43.94
N PRO A 14 -5.54 8.18 -43.91
CA PRO A 14 -6.97 8.29 -44.20
C PRO A 14 -7.73 9.27 -43.30
N VAL A 15 -7.32 9.44 -42.05
CA VAL A 15 -7.93 10.40 -41.11
C VAL A 15 -7.61 11.84 -41.53
N PHE A 16 -6.40 12.14 -42.02
CA PHE A 16 -6.06 13.47 -42.56
C PHE A 16 -6.84 13.80 -43.84
N VAL A 17 -7.04 12.81 -44.73
CA VAL A 17 -7.90 12.97 -45.92
C VAL A 17 -9.35 13.21 -45.49
N MET A 18 -9.84 12.47 -44.49
CA MET A 18 -11.16 12.67 -43.90
C MET A 18 -11.31 14.05 -43.27
N ILE A 19 -10.26 14.63 -42.65
CA ILE A 19 -10.29 16.00 -42.11
C ILE A 19 -10.45 17.03 -43.24
N GLU A 20 -9.67 16.93 -44.31
CA GLU A 20 -9.81 17.85 -45.44
C GLU A 20 -11.18 17.73 -46.11
N GLU A 21 -11.71 16.50 -46.21
CA GLU A 21 -13.06 16.25 -46.71
C GLU A 21 -14.14 16.77 -45.77
N VAL A 22 -13.98 16.64 -44.45
CA VAL A 22 -14.89 17.21 -43.44
C VAL A 22 -14.83 18.73 -43.51
N VAL A 23 -13.66 19.37 -43.52
CA VAL A 23 -13.52 20.83 -43.65
C VAL A 23 -14.15 21.33 -44.96
N ARG A 24 -13.94 20.61 -46.06
CA ARG A 24 -14.54 20.93 -47.37
C ARG A 24 -16.06 20.70 -47.37
N ALA A 25 -16.56 19.70 -46.64
CA ALA A 25 -17.99 19.44 -46.46
C ALA A 25 -18.67 20.43 -45.50
N LEU A 26 -17.91 21.03 -44.57
CA LEU A 26 -18.40 22.05 -43.64
C LEU A 26 -18.52 23.44 -44.28
N GLN A 27 -17.76 23.74 -45.34
CA GLN A 27 -17.85 25.04 -46.04
C GLN A 27 -19.25 25.36 -46.60
N PRO A 28 -19.98 24.43 -47.26
CA PRO A 28 -21.37 24.64 -47.66
C PRO A 28 -22.36 24.72 -46.49
N ILE A 29 -22.06 24.03 -45.38
CA ILE A 29 -22.91 23.97 -44.18
C ILE A 29 -22.98 25.35 -43.51
N GLN A 30 -21.90 26.13 -43.56
CA GLN A 30 -21.85 27.51 -43.05
C GLN A 30 -22.82 28.46 -43.79
N ALA A 31 -23.30 28.09 -44.98
CA ALA A 31 -24.25 28.87 -45.78
C ALA A 31 -25.73 28.51 -45.52
N HIS A 32 -26.01 27.47 -44.72
CA HIS A 32 -27.37 27.00 -44.44
C HIS A 32 -27.68 27.05 -42.94
N SER A 33 -28.75 27.79 -42.57
CA SER A 33 -29.15 28.04 -41.18
C SER A 33 -29.78 26.84 -40.43
N ASP A 34 -29.85 25.66 -41.05
CA ASP A 34 -30.66 24.51 -40.58
C ASP A 34 -29.82 23.29 -40.14
N VAL A 35 -28.57 23.51 -39.73
CA VAL A 35 -27.71 22.42 -39.23
C VAL A 35 -28.23 21.91 -37.88
N PRO A 36 -28.42 20.59 -37.69
CA PRO A 36 -28.79 20.04 -36.39
C PRO A 36 -27.75 20.38 -35.31
N ALA A 37 -28.22 20.77 -34.13
CA ALA A 37 -27.37 21.22 -33.04
C ALA A 37 -26.36 20.14 -32.59
N ALA A 38 -26.79 18.87 -32.55
CA ALA A 38 -25.92 17.72 -32.25
C ALA A 38 -24.78 17.56 -33.27
N ALA A 39 -25.01 17.88 -34.55
CA ALA A 39 -23.97 17.81 -35.56
C ALA A 39 -22.91 18.91 -35.33
N VAL A 40 -23.34 20.11 -34.96
CA VAL A 40 -22.42 21.20 -34.59
C VAL A 40 -21.56 20.83 -33.39
N VAL A 41 -22.14 20.23 -32.35
CA VAL A 41 -21.38 19.76 -31.17
C VAL A 41 -20.36 18.68 -31.57
N ALA A 42 -20.76 17.71 -32.39
CA ALA A 42 -19.85 16.67 -32.87
C ALA A 42 -18.70 17.24 -33.70
N ILE A 43 -18.94 18.27 -34.52
CA ILE A 43 -17.90 18.96 -35.29
C ILE A 43 -16.92 19.67 -34.36
N VAL A 44 -17.42 20.33 -33.31
CA VAL A 44 -16.59 21.04 -32.31
C VAL A 44 -15.75 20.06 -31.49
N ASP A 45 -16.33 18.93 -31.08
CA ASP A 45 -15.61 17.85 -30.39
C ASP A 45 -14.52 17.24 -31.27
N LEU A 46 -14.83 17.02 -32.55
CA LEU A 46 -13.87 16.51 -33.53
C LEU A 46 -12.71 17.50 -33.74
N VAL A 47 -13.00 18.79 -33.87
CA VAL A 47 -12.01 19.87 -33.93
C VAL A 47 -11.12 19.86 -32.68
N ASN A 48 -11.70 19.64 -31.50
CA ASN A 48 -10.91 19.58 -30.26
C ASN A 48 -10.04 18.33 -30.14
N ALA A 49 -10.55 17.17 -30.56
CA ALA A 49 -9.77 15.96 -30.62
C ALA A 49 -8.57 16.12 -31.56
N PHE A 50 -8.78 16.68 -32.75
CA PHE A 50 -7.70 16.96 -33.69
C PHE A 50 -6.70 18.00 -33.19
N ALA A 51 -7.19 19.07 -32.57
CA ALA A 51 -6.37 20.06 -31.89
C ALA A 51 -5.52 19.40 -30.79
N SER A 52 -6.11 18.55 -29.95
CA SER A 52 -5.40 17.87 -28.87
C SER A 52 -4.38 16.84 -29.38
N MET A 53 -4.61 16.27 -30.56
CA MET A 53 -3.67 15.39 -31.25
C MET A 53 -2.56 16.14 -32.02
N GLY A 54 -2.48 17.47 -31.91
CA GLY A 54 -1.42 18.23 -32.59
C GLY A 54 -1.59 18.34 -34.09
N THR A 55 -2.78 18.06 -34.61
CA THR A 55 -3.07 18.21 -36.04
C THR A 55 -3.24 19.70 -36.34
N PRO A 56 -2.41 20.29 -37.22
CA PRO A 56 -2.58 21.69 -37.60
C PRO A 56 -3.90 21.84 -38.33
N LEU A 57 -4.92 22.29 -37.63
CA LEU A 57 -6.16 22.68 -38.26
C LEU A 57 -5.93 24.06 -38.92
N PRO A 58 -6.43 24.29 -40.15
CA PRO A 58 -6.36 25.60 -40.77
C PRO A 58 -6.89 26.68 -39.81
N GLN A 59 -6.31 27.89 -39.76
CA GLN A 59 -6.82 29.00 -38.90
C GLN A 59 -8.34 29.27 -39.09
N ILE A 60 -8.86 28.88 -40.25
CA ILE A 60 -10.28 28.88 -40.60
C ILE A 60 -11.15 28.00 -39.66
N THR A 61 -10.65 26.91 -39.08
CA THR A 61 -11.47 26.00 -38.25
C THR A 61 -11.83 26.57 -36.88
N ASP A 62 -10.97 27.38 -36.26
CA ASP A 62 -11.30 28.03 -34.99
C ASP A 62 -12.32 29.15 -35.20
N VAL A 63 -12.22 29.86 -36.33
CA VAL A 63 -13.20 30.89 -36.74
C VAL A 63 -14.55 30.25 -37.08
N ILE A 64 -14.53 29.14 -37.84
CA ILE A 64 -15.75 28.37 -38.16
C ILE A 64 -16.35 27.78 -36.88
N ALA A 65 -15.55 27.16 -36.01
CA ALA A 65 -16.04 26.59 -34.76
C ALA A 65 -16.69 27.66 -33.87
N ARG A 66 -16.07 28.83 -33.71
CA ARG A 66 -16.68 29.96 -32.98
C ARG A 66 -17.99 30.42 -33.62
N SER A 67 -18.01 30.58 -34.94
CA SER A 67 -19.21 30.97 -35.69
C SER A 67 -20.34 29.97 -35.52
N LEU A 68 -20.03 28.66 -35.60
CA LEU A 68 -21.02 27.60 -35.42
C LEU A 68 -21.55 27.56 -33.98
N LEU A 69 -20.68 27.77 -32.99
CA LEU A 69 -21.06 27.84 -31.58
C LEU A 69 -21.96 29.06 -31.29
N SER A 70 -21.70 30.21 -31.91
CA SER A 70 -22.49 31.44 -31.68
C SER A 70 -23.95 31.33 -32.15
N ASP A 71 -24.19 30.50 -33.18
CA ASP A 71 -25.50 30.27 -33.79
C ASP A 71 -26.34 29.22 -33.03
N LEU A 72 -25.73 28.46 -32.12
CA LEU A 72 -26.45 27.51 -31.30
C LEU A 72 -27.39 28.21 -30.31
N LYS A 73 -28.57 27.59 -30.12
CA LYS A 73 -29.56 28.04 -29.14
C LYS A 73 -29.62 27.03 -27.97
N PRO A 74 -29.44 27.46 -26.71
CA PRO A 74 -29.40 26.55 -25.57
C PRO A 74 -30.62 25.63 -25.46
N GLU A 75 -31.81 26.13 -25.80
CA GLU A 75 -33.06 25.37 -25.77
C GLU A 75 -33.11 24.17 -26.74
N ARG A 76 -32.17 24.07 -27.68
CA ARG A 76 -32.06 22.97 -28.65
C ARG A 76 -31.02 21.90 -28.26
N LEU A 77 -30.37 22.06 -27.11
CA LEU A 77 -29.29 21.18 -26.66
C LEU A 77 -29.69 20.41 -25.39
N THR A 78 -29.20 19.18 -25.29
CA THR A 78 -29.17 18.42 -24.03
C THR A 78 -28.21 19.06 -23.02
N ASN A 79 -28.28 18.70 -21.74
CA ASN A 79 -27.40 19.26 -20.72
C ASN A 79 -25.92 18.95 -21.00
N GLY A 80 -25.59 17.73 -21.41
CA GLY A 80 -24.22 17.36 -21.79
C GLY A 80 -23.72 18.15 -23.01
N GLU A 81 -24.58 18.41 -24.00
CA GLU A 81 -24.22 19.25 -25.15
C GLU A 81 -24.02 20.72 -24.77
N LYS A 82 -24.85 21.28 -23.87
CA LYS A 82 -24.67 22.64 -23.33
C LYS A 82 -23.34 22.75 -22.60
N GLN A 83 -23.00 21.77 -21.77
CA GLN A 83 -21.74 21.72 -21.05
C GLN A 83 -20.55 21.71 -22.03
N ARG A 84 -20.59 20.88 -23.08
CA ARG A 84 -19.54 20.84 -24.11
C ARG A 84 -19.41 22.14 -24.89
N VAL A 85 -20.53 22.74 -25.28
CA VAL A 85 -20.54 24.06 -25.96
C VAL A 85 -19.98 25.15 -25.05
N GLY A 86 -20.34 25.13 -23.75
CA GLY A 86 -19.80 26.03 -22.74
C GLY A 86 -18.28 25.89 -22.59
N LEU A 87 -17.77 24.66 -22.47
CA LEU A 87 -16.32 24.39 -22.38
C LEU A 87 -15.57 24.79 -23.65
N ALA A 88 -16.16 24.53 -24.83
CA ALA A 88 -15.57 24.95 -26.10
C ALA A 88 -15.51 26.49 -26.19
N ALA A 89 -16.60 27.19 -25.83
CA ALA A 89 -16.63 28.65 -25.78
C ALA A 89 -15.60 29.21 -24.79
N LEU A 90 -15.48 28.61 -23.61
CA LEU A 90 -14.45 28.95 -22.63
C LEU A 90 -13.04 28.75 -23.20
N ALA A 91 -12.76 27.63 -23.86
CA ALA A 91 -11.46 27.35 -24.47
C ALA A 91 -11.11 28.33 -25.60
N PHE A 92 -12.11 28.82 -26.35
CA PHE A 92 -11.94 29.88 -27.34
C PHE A 92 -11.89 31.30 -26.74
N GLY A 93 -12.32 31.48 -25.50
CA GLY A 93 -12.23 32.76 -24.77
C GLY A 93 -13.44 33.64 -24.97
N ASP A 94 -14.56 33.04 -25.35
CA ASP A 94 -15.83 33.71 -25.49
C ASP A 94 -16.66 33.49 -24.20
N LEU A 95 -16.39 34.33 -23.21
CA LEU A 95 -17.05 34.26 -21.90
C LEU A 95 -18.56 34.55 -21.99
N GLU A 96 -18.97 35.40 -22.93
CA GLU A 96 -20.37 35.72 -23.13
C GLU A 96 -21.13 34.54 -23.73
N LEU A 97 -20.52 33.86 -24.71
CA LEU A 97 -21.07 32.64 -25.27
C LEU A 97 -21.09 31.50 -24.24
N ALA A 98 -20.03 31.32 -23.47
CA ALA A 98 -20.00 30.33 -22.39
C ALA A 98 -21.14 30.54 -21.38
N ARG A 99 -21.40 31.78 -20.97
CA ARG A 99 -22.50 32.15 -20.06
C ARG A 99 -23.88 31.83 -20.62
N ARG A 100 -24.06 31.87 -21.94
CA ARG A 100 -25.33 31.50 -22.59
C ARG A 100 -25.65 30.01 -22.45
N PHE A 101 -24.63 29.17 -22.29
CA PHE A 101 -24.76 27.71 -22.15
C PHE A 101 -24.36 27.24 -20.74
N ASP A 102 -24.22 28.16 -19.80
CA ASP A 102 -23.84 27.87 -18.42
C ASP A 102 -24.87 26.94 -17.79
N THR A 103 -24.35 25.88 -17.22
CA THR A 103 -25.08 24.88 -16.46
C THR A 103 -24.36 24.80 -15.12
N ASP A 104 -25.07 24.45 -14.05
CA ASP A 104 -24.45 24.28 -12.73
C ASP A 104 -23.21 23.34 -12.80
N GLU A 105 -23.24 22.37 -13.73
CA GLU A 105 -22.13 21.46 -14.05
C GLU A 105 -20.94 22.13 -14.77
N ALA A 106 -21.16 23.09 -15.67
CA ALA A 106 -20.08 23.83 -16.34
C ALA A 106 -19.36 24.77 -15.36
N SER A 107 -20.12 25.40 -14.46
CA SER A 107 -19.58 26.17 -13.34
C SER A 107 -18.80 25.30 -12.36
N ALA A 108 -19.28 24.08 -12.06
CA ALA A 108 -18.55 23.11 -11.26
C ALA A 108 -17.26 22.64 -11.94
N LEU A 109 -17.27 22.42 -13.26
CA LEU A 109 -16.08 22.04 -14.03
C LEU A 109 -15.04 23.17 -14.12
N HIS A 110 -15.50 24.43 -14.22
CA HIS A 110 -14.63 25.59 -14.15
C HIS A 110 -14.05 25.77 -12.73
N ALA A 111 -14.85 25.57 -11.69
CA ALA A 111 -14.36 25.55 -10.30
C ALA A 111 -13.32 24.43 -10.09
N PHE A 112 -13.59 23.23 -10.62
CA PHE A 112 -12.63 22.12 -10.65
C PHE A 112 -11.33 22.50 -11.37
N LEU A 113 -11.41 23.20 -12.51
CA LEU A 113 -10.22 23.71 -13.20
C LEU A 113 -9.45 24.76 -12.41
N VAL A 114 -10.15 25.68 -11.74
CA VAL A 114 -9.54 26.72 -10.89
C VAL A 114 -8.90 26.10 -9.64
N GLU A 115 -9.50 25.05 -9.10
CA GLU A 115 -8.92 24.24 -8.03
C GLU A 115 -7.66 23.51 -8.51
N MET A 116 -7.74 22.86 -9.68
CA MET A 116 -6.65 22.11 -10.31
C MET A 116 -5.47 22.97 -10.75
N SER A 117 -5.73 24.19 -11.22
CA SER A 117 -4.67 25.16 -11.58
C SER A 117 -4.08 25.85 -10.35
N GLY A 118 -4.79 25.81 -9.22
CA GLY A 118 -4.41 26.43 -7.95
C GLY A 118 -4.36 27.96 -8.04
N LYS A 119 -4.63 28.66 -6.93
CA LYS A 119 -4.25 30.08 -6.77
C LYS A 119 -2.72 30.22 -6.61
N ARG A 120 -1.92 29.61 -7.49
CA ARG A 120 -0.45 29.67 -7.41
C ARG A 120 0.11 30.66 -8.43
N ASP A 121 1.05 31.45 -7.94
CA ASP A 121 1.77 32.53 -8.61
C ASP A 121 2.32 32.08 -9.99
N PRO A 122 2.03 32.79 -11.10
CA PRO A 122 2.54 32.47 -12.44
C PRO A 122 4.08 32.31 -12.51
N VAL A 123 4.80 32.85 -11.52
CA VAL A 123 6.26 32.78 -11.39
C VAL A 123 6.77 31.36 -11.06
N LEU A 124 5.91 30.44 -10.59
CA LEU A 124 6.29 29.09 -10.15
C LEU A 124 6.06 27.96 -11.17
N TYR A 125 5.61 28.26 -12.38
CA TYR A 125 5.57 27.22 -13.43
C TYR A 125 7.00 26.98 -13.95
N PRO A 126 7.61 25.80 -13.67
CA PRO A 126 8.84 25.45 -14.35
C PRO A 126 8.52 25.27 -15.84
N LYS A 127 9.46 25.60 -16.72
CA LYS A 127 9.38 25.17 -18.13
C LYS A 127 9.09 23.66 -18.17
N GLY A 128 7.89 23.26 -18.60
CA GLY A 128 7.45 21.86 -18.61
C GLY A 128 6.09 21.56 -17.96
N PHE A 129 5.18 22.53 -17.84
CA PHE A 129 3.79 22.23 -17.49
C PHE A 129 3.15 21.38 -18.59
N THR A 130 2.77 20.14 -18.26
CA THR A 130 2.04 19.27 -19.18
C THR A 130 0.58 19.21 -18.73
N VAL A 131 -0.35 19.16 -19.68
CA VAL A 131 -1.80 19.03 -19.41
C VAL A 131 -2.21 17.60 -19.04
N LEU A 132 -1.30 16.64 -19.18
CA LEU A 132 -1.51 15.22 -18.96
C LEU A 132 -2.06 14.88 -17.56
N PRO A 133 -1.56 15.46 -16.45
CA PRO A 133 -2.11 15.21 -15.12
C PRO A 133 -3.58 15.61 -14.98
N ILE A 134 -3.99 16.70 -15.63
CA ILE A 134 -5.38 17.18 -15.60
C ILE A 134 -6.29 16.23 -16.39
N ILE A 135 -5.85 15.80 -17.56
CA ILE A 135 -6.58 14.82 -18.38
C ILE A 135 -6.73 13.49 -17.64
N ASN A 136 -5.64 12.97 -17.06
CA ASN A 136 -5.65 11.70 -16.34
C ASN A 136 -6.55 11.74 -15.10
N ARG A 137 -6.52 12.83 -14.34
CA ARG A 137 -7.38 12.99 -13.16
C ARG A 137 -8.85 13.13 -13.53
N ALA A 138 -9.15 13.87 -14.60
CA ALA A 138 -10.52 13.96 -15.11
C ALA A 138 -11.07 12.58 -15.51
N LEU A 139 -10.28 11.79 -16.24
CA LEU A 139 -10.63 10.42 -16.61
C LEU A 139 -10.84 9.53 -15.37
N ALA A 140 -9.98 9.65 -14.35
CA ALA A 140 -10.10 8.88 -13.10
C ALA A 140 -11.39 9.21 -12.32
N GLN A 141 -11.94 10.42 -12.48
CA GLN A 141 -13.22 10.84 -11.90
C GLN A 141 -14.43 10.48 -12.77
N GLY A 142 -14.24 9.71 -13.84
CA GLY A 142 -15.31 9.27 -14.74
C GLY A 142 -15.73 10.31 -15.78
N ILE A 143 -14.97 11.41 -15.95
CA ILE A 143 -15.21 12.39 -17.02
C ILE A 143 -14.85 11.73 -18.35
N ASP A 144 -15.71 11.89 -19.36
CA ASP A 144 -15.46 11.31 -20.68
C ASP A 144 -14.22 11.93 -21.35
N ALA A 145 -13.55 11.14 -22.20
CA ALA A 145 -12.28 11.54 -22.80
C ALA A 145 -12.35 12.85 -23.61
N VAL A 146 -13.48 13.15 -24.26
CA VAL A 146 -13.64 14.37 -25.06
C VAL A 146 -13.70 15.59 -24.14
N THR A 147 -14.46 15.47 -23.05
CA THR A 147 -14.56 16.50 -22.01
C THR A 147 -13.22 16.69 -21.29
N ALA A 148 -12.48 15.62 -20.98
CA ALA A 148 -11.15 15.68 -20.37
C ALA A 148 -10.13 16.41 -21.27
N LEU A 149 -10.20 16.22 -22.59
CA LEU A 149 -9.36 16.95 -23.54
C LEU A 149 -9.67 18.45 -23.59
N TRP A 150 -10.96 18.82 -23.54
CA TRP A 150 -11.37 20.22 -23.41
C TRP A 150 -10.85 20.86 -22.12
N LEU A 151 -10.90 20.13 -21.00
CA LEU A 151 -10.35 20.57 -19.72
C LEU A 151 -8.84 20.81 -19.80
N GLY A 152 -8.09 19.89 -20.40
CA GLY A 152 -6.65 20.06 -20.63
C GLY A 152 -6.34 21.31 -21.46
N ARG A 153 -7.08 21.53 -22.54
CA ARG A 153 -6.91 22.71 -23.41
C ARG A 153 -7.23 24.02 -22.71
N LEU A 154 -8.31 24.04 -21.90
CA LEU A 154 -8.70 25.21 -21.12
C LEU A 154 -7.67 25.53 -20.04
N ALA A 155 -7.20 24.52 -19.30
CA ALA A 155 -6.16 24.70 -18.29
C ALA A 155 -4.86 25.25 -18.88
N HIS A 156 -4.41 24.71 -20.02
CA HIS A 156 -3.21 25.21 -20.68
C HIS A 156 -3.34 26.68 -21.09
N ARG A 157 -4.50 27.09 -21.62
CA ARG A 157 -4.72 28.47 -21.99
C ARG A 157 -4.71 29.41 -20.77
N GLU A 158 -5.37 29.02 -19.69
CA GLU A 158 -5.39 29.82 -18.45
C GLU A 158 -3.98 29.94 -17.83
N VAL A 159 -3.18 28.88 -17.91
CA VAL A 159 -1.81 28.87 -17.37
C VAL A 159 -0.82 29.65 -18.23
N MET A 160 -0.87 29.49 -19.56
CA MET A 160 0.15 30.04 -20.47
C MET A 160 -0.24 31.39 -21.07
N GLY A 161 -1.51 31.79 -21.00
CA GLY A 161 -2.01 33.03 -21.62
C GLY A 161 -1.96 33.05 -23.15
N GLU A 162 -1.62 31.92 -23.78
CA GLU A 162 -1.44 31.81 -25.22
C GLU A 162 -2.76 31.51 -25.97
N PRO A 163 -2.88 31.93 -27.24
CA PRO A 163 -4.01 31.54 -28.08
C PRO A 163 -4.14 30.03 -28.22
N ALA A 164 -5.38 29.52 -28.28
CA ALA A 164 -5.69 28.10 -28.31
C ALA A 164 -5.06 27.28 -29.46
N GLY A 165 -4.47 27.94 -30.47
CA GLY A 165 -3.72 27.29 -31.55
C GLY A 165 -2.22 27.09 -31.27
N GLU A 166 -1.63 27.81 -30.31
CA GLU A 166 -0.23 27.60 -29.87
C GLU A 166 -0.15 26.45 -28.86
N VAL A 167 -1.15 26.36 -27.97
CA VAL A 167 -1.42 25.24 -27.06
C VAL A 167 -1.37 23.88 -27.77
N VAL A 168 -1.95 23.80 -28.96
CA VAL A 168 -1.99 22.58 -29.79
C VAL A 168 -0.59 22.13 -30.23
N ARG A 169 0.29 23.10 -30.52
CA ARG A 169 1.66 22.86 -30.96
C ARG A 169 2.52 22.34 -29.82
N GLU A 170 2.33 22.88 -28.62
CA GLU A 170 3.05 22.50 -27.41
C GLU A 170 2.55 21.16 -26.85
N MET A 171 1.24 20.94 -26.75
CA MET A 171 0.64 19.64 -26.39
C MET A 171 1.12 18.50 -27.30
N ARG A 172 1.28 18.77 -28.60
CA ARG A 172 1.89 17.81 -29.53
C ARG A 172 3.34 17.51 -29.16
N GLY A 173 4.11 18.54 -28.83
CA GLY A 173 5.49 18.40 -28.38
C GLY A 173 5.60 17.50 -27.16
N ASP A 174 4.70 17.68 -26.19
CA ASP A 174 4.63 16.91 -24.95
C ASP A 174 4.18 15.46 -25.18
N ILE A 175 3.15 15.24 -26.01
CA ILE A 175 2.68 13.90 -26.37
C ILE A 175 3.76 13.15 -27.17
N ASP A 176 4.36 13.80 -28.17
CA ASP A 176 5.46 13.22 -28.95
C ASP A 176 6.69 12.98 -28.07
N TYR A 177 6.93 13.82 -27.06
CA TYR A 177 7.98 13.61 -26.06
C TYR A 177 7.67 12.40 -25.18
N ALA A 178 6.47 12.30 -24.62
CA ALA A 178 6.03 11.19 -23.77
C ALA A 178 6.09 9.85 -24.51
N ILE A 179 5.57 9.79 -25.74
CA ILE A 179 5.60 8.59 -26.59
C ILE A 179 7.06 8.20 -26.91
N ARG A 180 7.91 9.16 -27.30
CA ARG A 180 9.33 8.87 -27.59
C ARG A 180 10.10 8.51 -26.33
N HIS A 181 9.76 9.08 -25.18
CA HIS A 181 10.39 8.78 -23.90
C HIS A 181 10.04 7.36 -23.48
N GLU A 182 8.76 6.98 -23.52
CA GLU A 182 8.31 5.63 -23.19
C GLU A 182 8.88 4.59 -24.16
N ALA A 183 8.91 4.88 -25.46
CA ALA A 183 9.54 4.01 -26.46
C ALA A 183 11.05 3.84 -26.20
N ARG A 184 11.77 4.94 -25.90
CA ARG A 184 13.20 4.87 -25.54
C ARG A 184 13.44 4.11 -24.23
N VAL A 185 12.57 4.28 -23.24
CA VAL A 185 12.64 3.52 -21.97
C VAL A 185 12.47 2.04 -22.27
N ARG A 186 11.47 1.65 -23.08
CA ARG A 186 11.27 0.24 -23.46
C ARG A 186 12.38 -0.34 -24.32
N GLU A 187 12.91 0.41 -25.29
CA GLU A 187 14.06 0.00 -26.09
C GLU A 187 15.32 -0.16 -25.23
N ALA A 188 15.55 0.77 -24.30
CA ALA A 188 16.64 0.68 -23.34
C ALA A 188 16.46 -0.50 -22.39
N GLU A 189 15.24 -0.76 -21.89
CA GLU A 189 14.90 -1.92 -21.06
C GLU A 189 15.11 -3.24 -21.84
N ALA A 190 14.71 -3.31 -23.11
CA ALA A 190 14.88 -4.48 -23.96
C ALA A 190 16.36 -4.73 -24.29
N ALA A 191 17.10 -3.68 -24.65
CA ALA A 191 18.54 -3.75 -24.89
C ALA A 191 19.31 -4.11 -23.62
N GLU A 192 18.90 -3.61 -22.46
CA GLU A 192 19.48 -3.98 -21.17
C GLU A 192 19.18 -5.44 -20.83
N ARG A 193 17.95 -5.93 -21.01
CA ARG A 193 17.61 -7.35 -20.83
C ARG A 193 18.45 -8.24 -21.73
N GLU A 194 18.63 -7.86 -22.99
CA GLU A 194 19.44 -8.66 -23.93
C GLU A 194 20.93 -8.61 -23.56
N ALA A 195 21.46 -7.45 -23.19
CA ALA A 195 22.82 -7.33 -22.66
C ALA A 195 23.00 -8.09 -21.34
N LEU A 196 21.97 -8.15 -20.48
CA LEU A 196 21.98 -8.90 -19.22
C LEU A 196 21.97 -10.41 -19.47
N LYS A 197 21.31 -10.90 -20.53
CA LYS A 197 21.40 -12.31 -20.96
C LYS A 197 22.82 -12.68 -21.40
N GLU A 198 23.53 -11.78 -22.08
CA GLU A 198 24.93 -12.03 -22.49
C GLU A 198 25.92 -12.02 -21.32
N VAL A 199 25.61 -11.33 -20.21
CA VAL A 199 26.45 -11.26 -18.99
C VAL A 199 25.89 -12.15 -17.87
N ALA A 200 24.94 -13.04 -18.17
CA ALA A 200 24.26 -13.92 -17.21
C ALA A 200 25.14 -15.07 -16.70
N VAL A 201 26.37 -14.80 -16.26
CA VAL A 201 27.10 -15.75 -15.43
C VAL A 201 26.58 -15.57 -14.01
N ALA A 202 25.66 -16.45 -13.60
CA ALA A 202 25.26 -16.55 -12.21
C ALA A 202 26.52 -16.65 -11.33
N PHE A 203 26.51 -15.94 -10.20
CA PHE A 203 27.63 -16.05 -9.26
C PHE A 203 27.77 -17.53 -8.84
N PRO A 204 28.98 -18.09 -8.76
CA PRO A 204 29.12 -19.53 -8.58
C PRO A 204 28.54 -19.99 -7.23
N HIS A 205 27.54 -20.88 -7.28
CA HIS A 205 27.07 -21.61 -6.11
C HIS A 205 28.23 -22.41 -5.50
N GLY A 206 28.38 -22.37 -4.17
CA GLY A 206 29.49 -23.01 -3.45
C GLY A 206 30.79 -22.21 -3.48
N ALA A 207 30.80 -21.00 -4.03
CA ALA A 207 31.96 -20.12 -3.95
C ALA A 207 32.23 -19.67 -2.51
N LEU A 208 33.51 -19.57 -2.19
CA LEU A 208 34.01 -18.95 -0.98
C LEU A 208 34.26 -17.46 -1.24
N VAL A 209 33.81 -16.60 -0.34
CA VAL A 209 33.98 -15.14 -0.44
C VAL A 209 34.48 -14.54 0.86
N ALA A 210 35.04 -13.32 0.77
CA ALA A 210 35.59 -12.55 1.88
C ALA A 210 36.73 -13.28 2.61
N GLY A 211 37.74 -13.72 1.86
CA GLY A 211 38.83 -14.55 2.33
C GLY A 211 38.36 -15.95 2.77
N GLY A 212 37.31 -16.47 2.13
CA GLY A 212 36.66 -17.73 2.47
C GLY A 212 35.93 -17.77 3.82
N ALA A 213 35.57 -16.61 4.38
CA ALA A 213 34.75 -16.54 5.58
C ALA A 213 33.28 -16.97 5.35
N PHE A 214 32.79 -16.87 4.11
CA PHE A 214 31.41 -17.20 3.75
C PHE A 214 31.35 -18.13 2.55
N LEU A 215 30.47 -19.13 2.63
CA LEU A 215 30.14 -20.05 1.56
C LEU A 215 28.80 -19.66 0.94
N ILE A 216 28.77 -19.36 -0.37
CA ILE A 216 27.53 -19.09 -1.10
C ILE A 216 26.70 -20.37 -1.21
N THR A 217 25.44 -20.34 -0.74
CA THR A 217 24.58 -21.54 -0.68
C THR A 217 23.38 -21.47 -1.61
N ASP A 218 22.68 -20.34 -1.74
CA ASP A 218 21.43 -20.31 -2.50
C ASP A 218 21.30 -19.01 -3.27
N HIS A 219 20.90 -19.10 -4.53
CA HIS A 219 20.51 -17.91 -5.28
C HIS A 219 19.11 -17.49 -4.85
N LEU A 220 18.96 -16.27 -4.36
CA LEU A 220 17.68 -15.77 -3.86
C LEU A 220 16.91 -15.03 -4.96
N ARG A 221 17.53 -14.01 -5.55
CA ARG A 221 16.90 -13.08 -6.50
C ARG A 221 17.92 -12.37 -7.39
N GLY A 222 17.43 -11.77 -8.47
CA GLY A 222 18.22 -10.99 -9.41
C GLY A 222 18.75 -11.83 -10.57
N ILE A 223 19.28 -11.15 -11.59
CA ILE A 223 19.87 -11.76 -12.78
C ILE A 223 21.06 -10.91 -13.25
N GLY A 224 21.97 -11.54 -13.99
CA GLY A 224 23.10 -10.85 -14.60
C GLY A 224 24.02 -10.25 -13.55
N ALA A 225 24.23 -8.93 -13.59
CA ALA A 225 25.22 -8.31 -12.72
C ALA A 225 24.76 -8.08 -11.28
N ARG A 226 23.46 -7.94 -11.04
CA ARG A 226 22.91 -7.63 -9.71
C ARG A 226 22.18 -8.84 -9.18
N GLN A 227 22.75 -9.47 -8.17
CA GLN A 227 22.24 -10.72 -7.62
C GLN A 227 22.18 -10.65 -6.09
N LEU A 228 21.17 -11.30 -5.50
CA LEU A 228 21.11 -11.61 -4.09
C LEU A 228 21.30 -13.10 -3.87
N TRP A 229 22.18 -13.42 -2.95
CA TRP A 229 22.49 -14.78 -2.55
C TRP A 229 22.36 -14.96 -1.05
N ARG A 230 22.04 -16.17 -0.64
CA ARG A 230 22.25 -16.66 0.71
C ARG A 230 23.67 -17.19 0.80
N ALA A 231 24.31 -16.91 1.91
CA ALA A 231 25.56 -17.53 2.28
C ALA A 231 25.50 -18.06 3.71
N MET A 232 26.46 -18.92 4.04
CA MET A 232 26.67 -19.44 5.37
C MET A 232 28.07 -19.05 5.84
N ARG A 233 28.18 -18.46 7.02
CA ARG A 233 29.47 -18.16 7.64
C ARG A 233 30.16 -19.46 8.03
N VAL A 234 31.37 -19.70 7.51
CA VAL A 234 32.07 -20.97 7.66
C VAL A 234 32.40 -21.29 9.12
N GLN A 235 32.68 -20.26 9.92
CA GLN A 235 33.09 -20.44 11.31
C GLN A 235 32.00 -21.02 12.23
N ASP A 236 30.74 -20.61 12.04
CA ASP A 236 29.67 -20.88 13.00
C ASP A 236 28.31 -21.22 12.38
N GLY A 237 28.23 -21.29 11.04
CA GLY A 237 27.03 -21.68 10.32
C GLY A 237 25.93 -20.61 10.27
N ARG A 238 26.17 -19.37 10.75
CA ARG A 238 25.15 -18.31 10.66
C ARG A 238 24.85 -17.97 9.20
N GLN A 239 23.57 -17.76 8.89
CA GLN A 239 23.14 -17.31 7.57
C GLN A 239 23.55 -15.85 7.34
N ALA A 240 23.81 -15.52 6.08
CA ALA A 240 24.13 -14.17 5.62
C ALA A 240 23.40 -13.87 4.31
N LEU A 241 23.06 -12.60 4.11
CA LEU A 241 22.64 -12.07 2.82
C LEU A 241 23.88 -11.55 2.09
N VAL A 242 24.04 -11.93 0.82
CA VAL A 242 25.13 -11.45 -0.03
C VAL A 242 24.54 -10.75 -1.24
N ALA A 243 24.69 -9.43 -1.28
CA ALA A 243 24.38 -8.64 -2.46
C ALA A 243 25.62 -8.55 -3.35
N ILE A 244 25.44 -8.81 -4.65
CA ILE A 244 26.52 -8.91 -5.64
C ILE A 244 26.25 -7.94 -6.77
N ASP A 245 27.20 -7.07 -7.09
CA ASP A 245 27.18 -6.21 -8.28
C ASP A 245 28.42 -6.45 -9.17
N GLY A 246 28.22 -7.08 -10.34
CA GLY A 246 29.22 -7.35 -11.36
C GLY A 246 29.38 -6.26 -12.42
N ARG A 247 28.62 -5.16 -12.37
CA ARG A 247 28.65 -4.07 -13.35
C ARG A 247 28.86 -2.74 -12.65
N LEU A 248 30.11 -2.48 -12.27
CA LEU A 248 30.65 -1.14 -12.04
C LEU A 248 29.75 -0.23 -11.19
N SER A 249 29.82 -0.38 -9.86
CA SER A 249 29.84 0.84 -9.06
C SER A 249 31.13 1.60 -9.44
N ARG A 250 31.05 2.88 -9.84
CA ARG A 250 32.26 3.71 -10.10
C ARG A 250 32.99 4.06 -8.78
N ILE A 251 32.74 3.29 -7.72
CA ILE A 251 33.20 3.51 -6.37
C ILE A 251 34.25 2.43 -6.10
N PRO A 252 35.53 2.79 -5.96
CA PRO A 252 36.56 1.84 -5.56
C PRO A 252 36.18 1.07 -4.28
N ALA A 253 36.68 -0.17 -4.10
CA ALA A 253 36.44 -1.01 -2.90
C ALA A 253 36.54 -0.23 -1.59
N GLU A 254 37.64 0.51 -1.51
CA GLU A 254 38.06 1.34 -0.40
C GLU A 254 37.07 2.48 -0.09
N SER A 255 36.28 2.89 -1.09
CA SER A 255 35.28 3.95 -0.96
C SER A 255 33.88 3.42 -0.66
N ILE A 256 33.53 2.18 -1.04
CA ILE A 256 32.18 1.65 -0.81
C ILE A 256 31.99 1.18 0.63
N ARG A 257 33.02 0.57 1.22
CA ARG A 257 32.94 0.06 2.60
C ARG A 257 32.63 1.16 3.63
N PRO A 258 33.28 2.34 3.62
CA PRO A 258 32.92 3.43 4.53
C PRO A 258 31.48 3.91 4.33
N VAL A 259 31.00 3.96 3.09
CA VAL A 259 29.61 4.38 2.77
C VAL A 259 28.60 3.38 3.34
N LEU A 260 28.82 2.09 3.12
CA LEU A 260 27.96 1.02 3.63
C LEU A 260 28.05 0.90 5.15
N ALA A 261 29.24 1.07 5.74
CA ALA A 261 29.44 1.01 7.19
C ALA A 261 28.84 2.23 7.91
N ALA A 262 28.82 3.41 7.29
CA ALA A 262 28.17 4.60 7.83
C ALA A 262 26.65 4.49 7.83
N ARG A 263 26.08 3.60 6.99
CA ARG A 263 24.65 3.31 6.96
C ARG A 263 24.31 2.35 8.08
N LYS A 264 23.52 2.84 9.03
CA LYS A 264 22.95 1.99 10.08
C LYS A 264 21.86 1.12 9.48
N ALA A 265 21.88 -0.15 9.85
CA ALA A 265 20.82 -1.10 9.53
C ALA A 265 20.20 -1.57 10.84
N ALA A 266 18.91 -1.91 10.81
CA ALA A 266 18.21 -2.35 12.00
C ALA A 266 18.54 -3.83 12.25
N ASN A 267 19.36 -4.10 13.27
CA ASN A 267 19.77 -5.45 13.68
C ASN A 267 20.52 -6.27 12.60
N VAL A 268 21.28 -5.60 11.72
CA VAL A 268 22.10 -6.26 10.68
C VAL A 268 23.56 -5.83 10.78
N GLU A 269 24.45 -6.81 10.96
CA GLU A 269 25.90 -6.64 10.95
C GLU A 269 26.42 -6.58 9.50
N LEU A 270 27.18 -5.54 9.15
CA LEU A 270 27.95 -5.52 7.90
C LEU A 270 29.24 -6.32 8.10
N ALA A 271 29.25 -7.57 7.67
CA ALA A 271 30.39 -8.47 7.87
C ALA A 271 31.49 -8.27 6.83
N PHE A 272 31.13 -7.96 5.58
CA PHE A 272 32.08 -7.69 4.51
C PHE A 272 31.52 -6.71 3.48
N ALA A 273 32.39 -5.86 2.95
CA ALA A 273 32.11 -5.03 1.78
C ALA A 273 33.42 -4.87 0.99
N GLY A 274 33.43 -5.35 -0.25
CA GLY A 274 34.65 -5.39 -1.05
C GLY A 274 34.52 -6.24 -2.31
N GLU A 275 35.65 -6.50 -2.96
CA GLU A 275 35.74 -7.35 -4.14
C GLU A 275 35.64 -8.84 -3.75
N ALA A 276 35.06 -9.67 -4.60
CA ALA A 276 35.08 -11.12 -4.46
C ALA A 276 36.52 -11.67 -4.52
N ASP A 277 36.77 -12.84 -3.90
CA ASP A 277 38.13 -13.39 -3.77
C ASP A 277 38.74 -13.81 -5.13
N ASP A 278 37.92 -14.39 -6.03
CA ASP A 278 38.33 -14.85 -7.37
C ASP A 278 37.33 -14.38 -8.45
N PRO A 279 37.27 -13.07 -8.74
CA PRO A 279 36.34 -12.58 -9.75
C PRO A 279 36.78 -13.01 -11.16
N PRO A 280 35.85 -13.22 -12.10
CA PRO A 280 36.19 -13.40 -13.51
C PRO A 280 37.10 -12.25 -13.97
N PRO A 281 38.20 -12.51 -14.73
CA PRO A 281 39.20 -11.49 -15.07
C PRO A 281 38.65 -10.24 -15.78
N GLN A 282 37.45 -10.34 -16.36
CA GLN A 282 36.83 -9.28 -17.15
C GLN A 282 35.80 -8.46 -16.35
N HIS A 283 35.34 -8.96 -15.18
CA HIS A 283 34.23 -8.37 -14.41
C HIS A 283 34.45 -8.57 -12.90
N PRO A 284 35.03 -7.58 -12.19
CA PRO A 284 35.12 -7.63 -10.74
C PRO A 284 33.70 -7.65 -10.14
N HIS A 285 33.45 -8.59 -9.23
CA HIS A 285 32.21 -8.67 -8.47
C HIS A 285 32.37 -7.95 -7.14
N TRP A 286 31.53 -6.94 -6.90
CA TRP A 286 31.44 -6.26 -5.61
C TRP A 286 30.43 -6.98 -4.73
N LEU A 287 30.80 -7.21 -3.48
CA LEU A 287 30.00 -7.92 -2.50
C LEU A 287 29.67 -7.00 -1.33
N CYS A 288 28.42 -7.07 -0.86
CA CYS A 288 28.01 -6.64 0.48
C CYS A 288 27.47 -7.88 1.20
N VAL A 289 28.13 -8.29 2.28
CA VAL A 289 27.76 -9.44 3.11
C VAL A 289 27.21 -8.94 4.44
N GLU A 290 25.96 -9.30 4.69
CA GLU A 290 25.19 -8.87 5.84
C GLU A 290 24.73 -10.06 6.68
N ILE A 291 24.93 -10.00 8.00
CA ILE A 291 24.49 -11.05 8.92
C ILE A 291 23.40 -10.49 9.82
N PRO A 292 22.16 -11.01 9.75
CA PRO A 292 21.12 -10.65 10.71
C PRO A 292 21.49 -11.15 12.11
N THR A 293 20.97 -10.50 13.15
CA THR A 293 21.14 -11.00 14.53
C THR A 293 20.40 -12.32 14.75
N VAL A 294 19.18 -12.45 14.22
CA VAL A 294 18.30 -13.62 14.37
C VAL A 294 17.42 -13.75 13.13
N GLY A 295 17.01 -14.98 12.80
CA GLY A 295 15.93 -15.25 11.86
C GLY A 295 16.33 -15.90 10.54
N ALA A 296 15.35 -16.03 9.67
CA ALA A 296 15.46 -16.51 8.30
C ALA A 296 15.05 -15.40 7.31
N TRP A 297 15.42 -15.57 6.05
CA TRP A 297 15.11 -14.61 4.99
C TRP A 297 13.58 -14.42 4.86
N LEU A 298 13.10 -13.17 4.94
CA LEU A 298 11.67 -12.90 5.08
C LEU A 298 10.82 -13.46 3.93
N PRO A 299 11.21 -13.35 2.63
CA PRO A 299 10.43 -13.90 1.53
C PRO A 299 10.17 -15.40 1.63
N ASP A 300 11.11 -16.20 2.18
CA ASP A 300 10.85 -17.62 2.42
C ASP A 300 9.75 -17.81 3.47
N LEU A 301 9.79 -16.99 4.53
CA LEU A 301 8.80 -17.06 5.60
C LEU A 301 7.40 -16.69 5.11
N VAL A 302 7.26 -15.70 4.24
CA VAL A 302 5.93 -15.23 3.77
C VAL A 302 5.47 -15.92 2.48
N SER A 303 6.31 -16.76 1.85
CA SER A 303 6.01 -17.44 0.58
C SER A 303 4.77 -18.34 0.62
N ALA A 304 4.40 -18.85 1.80
CA ALA A 304 3.19 -19.65 2.00
C ALA A 304 1.89 -18.81 1.98
N GLY A 305 2.00 -17.49 1.78
CA GLY A 305 0.94 -16.53 2.04
C GLY A 305 0.89 -16.18 3.52
N VAL A 306 0.51 -14.94 3.78
CA VAL A 306 0.07 -14.48 5.11
C VAL A 306 -1.36 -13.98 4.96
N ASP A 307 -2.20 -14.23 5.95
CA ASP A 307 -3.52 -13.62 5.98
C ASP A 307 -3.42 -12.11 6.27
N GLU A 308 -4.54 -11.40 6.14
CA GLU A 308 -4.62 -9.94 6.31
C GLU A 308 -4.04 -9.49 7.66
N LEU A 309 -4.41 -10.19 8.75
CA LEU A 309 -3.88 -9.91 10.08
C LEU A 309 -2.36 -10.12 10.13
N GLN A 310 -1.89 -11.29 9.69
CA GLN A 310 -0.47 -11.59 9.70
C GLN A 310 0.33 -10.57 8.89
N ALA A 311 -0.25 -10.03 7.81
CA ALA A 311 0.35 -8.94 7.04
C ALA A 311 0.40 -7.63 7.85
N ILE A 312 -0.66 -7.28 8.58
CA ILE A 312 -0.70 -6.12 9.49
C ILE A 312 0.34 -6.28 10.61
N GLU A 313 0.38 -7.43 11.29
CA GLU A 313 1.38 -7.70 12.34
C GLU A 313 2.81 -7.65 11.80
N LEU A 314 3.01 -8.17 10.58
CA LEU A 314 4.30 -8.12 9.91
C LEU A 314 4.69 -6.67 9.59
N ALA A 315 3.75 -5.86 9.10
CA ALA A 315 3.94 -4.43 8.88
C ALA A 315 4.22 -3.66 10.18
N LEU A 316 3.55 -3.99 11.28
CA LEU A 316 3.83 -3.43 12.60
C LEU A 316 5.26 -3.74 13.05
N SER A 317 5.70 -5.01 12.95
CA SER A 317 7.06 -5.39 13.31
C SER A 317 8.14 -4.71 12.44
N ALA A 318 7.90 -4.61 11.13
CA ALA A 318 8.77 -3.87 10.20
C ALA A 318 8.79 -2.37 10.51
N GLY A 319 7.61 -1.78 10.74
CA GLY A 319 7.42 -0.37 11.06
C GLY A 319 8.13 0.05 12.33
N ARG A 320 8.10 -0.77 13.38
CA ARG A 320 8.84 -0.52 14.63
C ARG A 320 10.35 -0.49 14.41
N LEU A 321 10.89 -1.35 13.54
CA LEU A 321 12.31 -1.30 13.16
C LEU A 321 12.64 -0.04 12.35
N LEU A 322 11.75 0.40 11.45
CA LEU A 322 11.87 1.65 10.71
C LEU A 322 11.84 2.87 11.64
N ALA A 323 10.92 2.92 12.59
CA ALA A 323 10.81 3.99 13.58
C ALA A 323 12.07 4.07 14.45
N ARG A 324 12.63 2.92 14.87
CA ARG A 324 13.90 2.86 15.59
C ARG A 324 15.06 3.41 14.75
N ALA A 325 15.18 2.99 13.49
CA ALA A 325 16.21 3.49 12.59
C ALA A 325 16.09 5.01 12.38
N LEU A 326 14.86 5.51 12.24
CA LEU A 326 14.56 6.94 12.11
C LEU A 326 14.97 7.72 13.36
N ALA A 327 14.63 7.24 14.56
CA ALA A 327 15.04 7.83 15.83
C ALA A 327 16.57 7.89 15.98
N GLU A 328 17.28 6.96 15.33
CA GLU A 328 18.74 6.93 15.25
C GLU A 328 19.34 7.79 14.12
N GLY A 329 18.51 8.56 13.42
CA GLY A 329 18.89 9.49 12.35
C GLY A 329 19.02 8.85 10.97
N THR A 330 18.49 7.64 10.76
CA THR A 330 18.60 6.90 9.50
C THR A 330 17.24 6.66 8.85
N VAL A 331 17.07 7.12 7.62
CA VAL A 331 15.84 6.92 6.83
C VAL A 331 16.04 5.78 5.83
N LEU A 332 15.50 4.60 6.13
CA LEU A 332 15.60 3.38 5.31
C LEU A 332 14.52 3.34 4.19
N ALA A 333 14.39 4.41 3.41
CA ALA A 333 13.30 4.57 2.43
C ALA A 333 13.42 3.71 1.15
N ARG A 334 14.43 2.84 1.09
CA ARG A 334 14.64 1.88 0.00
C ARG A 334 14.70 0.45 0.49
N VAL A 335 14.18 0.22 1.71
CA VAL A 335 13.99 -1.13 2.22
C VAL A 335 12.89 -1.83 1.43
N GLN A 336 13.01 -3.14 1.33
CA GLN A 336 12.05 -4.01 0.66
C GLN A 336 12.16 -5.42 1.28
N PRO A 337 11.15 -6.29 1.11
CA PRO A 337 11.10 -7.59 1.79
C PRO A 337 12.33 -8.46 1.57
N GLU A 338 12.97 -8.37 0.39
CA GLU A 338 14.19 -9.12 0.05
C GLU A 338 15.41 -8.77 0.90
N TYR A 339 15.40 -7.60 1.56
CA TYR A 339 16.46 -7.17 2.46
C TYR A 339 16.10 -7.36 3.94
N MET A 340 15.01 -8.08 4.21
CA MET A 340 14.50 -8.31 5.55
C MET A 340 14.70 -9.75 6.02
N TRP A 341 14.76 -9.88 7.34
CA TRP A 341 14.83 -11.15 8.04
C TRP A 341 13.74 -11.21 9.10
N GLY A 342 13.23 -12.40 9.36
CA GLY A 342 12.16 -12.59 10.34
C GLY A 342 12.26 -13.91 11.09
N VAL A 343 11.40 -14.06 12.08
CA VAL A 343 11.20 -15.32 12.81
C VAL A 343 9.74 -15.71 12.71
N ARG A 344 9.48 -17.01 12.61
CA ARG A 344 8.13 -17.58 12.63
C ARG A 344 7.87 -18.21 14.00
N HIS A 345 6.86 -17.71 14.70
CA HIS A 345 6.36 -18.26 15.96
C HIS A 345 4.96 -18.84 15.71
N GLY A 346 4.91 -20.14 15.38
CA GLY A 346 3.67 -20.76 14.91
C GLY A 346 3.18 -20.13 13.61
N ARG A 347 1.99 -19.50 13.67
CA ARG A 347 1.40 -18.80 12.52
C ARG A 347 1.99 -17.40 12.32
N ARG A 348 2.45 -16.75 13.37
CA ARG A 348 2.94 -15.37 13.34
C ARG A 348 4.33 -15.27 12.72
N VAL A 349 4.55 -14.22 11.93
CA VAL A 349 5.86 -13.87 11.37
C VAL A 349 6.22 -12.47 11.83
N THR A 350 7.41 -12.31 12.41
CA THR A 350 7.89 -11.03 12.92
C THR A 350 9.17 -10.64 12.20
N VAL A 351 9.26 -9.42 11.66
CA VAL A 351 10.51 -8.88 11.13
C VAL A 351 11.46 -8.58 12.28
N THR A 352 12.68 -9.11 12.20
CA THR A 352 13.70 -8.99 13.24
C THR A 352 14.90 -8.17 12.80
N ALA A 353 15.15 -8.09 11.48
CA ALA A 353 16.24 -7.28 10.95
C ALA A 353 15.94 -6.79 9.52
N MET A 354 16.51 -5.64 9.14
CA MET A 354 16.39 -5.06 7.80
C MET A 354 17.55 -4.13 7.44
N SER A 355 17.83 -3.99 6.14
CA SER A 355 18.90 -3.13 5.61
C SER A 355 18.52 -2.50 4.26
N ASP A 356 19.07 -1.31 3.97
CA ASP A 356 19.04 -0.68 2.63
C ASP A 356 20.42 -0.71 1.93
N ARG A 357 21.43 -1.34 2.54
CA ARG A 357 22.80 -1.43 1.99
C ARG A 357 22.87 -2.14 0.64
N PRO A 358 22.12 -3.22 0.37
CA PRO A 358 22.10 -3.83 -0.96
C PRO A 358 21.65 -2.85 -2.03
N ASP A 359 20.64 -2.00 -1.76
CA ASP A 359 20.21 -0.98 -2.71
C ASP A 359 21.32 0.03 -2.98
N LEU A 360 22.01 0.50 -1.93
CA LEU A 360 23.16 1.40 -2.06
C LEU A 360 24.31 0.79 -2.86
N LEU A 361 24.54 -0.51 -2.74
CA LEU A 361 25.51 -1.24 -3.57
C LEU A 361 25.10 -1.18 -5.05
N PHE A 362 23.82 -1.34 -5.35
CA PHE A 362 23.27 -1.36 -6.71
C PHE A 362 23.11 0.04 -7.33
N GLN A 363 23.12 1.11 -6.53
CA GLN A 363 22.93 2.50 -6.99
C GLN A 363 24.08 2.97 -7.91
N ARG A 364 23.70 3.58 -9.05
CA ARG A 364 24.63 4.22 -9.99
C ARG A 364 24.74 5.73 -9.74
N LYS A 365 25.93 6.30 -9.96
CA LYS A 365 26.27 7.72 -9.67
C LYS A 365 25.62 8.75 -10.63
N THR A 366 24.99 8.35 -11.74
CA THR A 366 24.50 9.30 -12.76
C THR A 366 23.34 8.73 -13.58
N TYR A 367 22.18 9.39 -13.52
CA TYR A 367 21.06 9.46 -14.49
C TYR A 367 20.52 8.18 -15.14
N ASP A 368 20.97 7.01 -14.72
CA ASP A 368 20.48 5.74 -15.23
C ASP A 368 19.20 5.35 -14.48
N MET A 369 18.14 6.17 -14.66
CA MET A 369 16.79 5.89 -14.16
C MET A 369 16.19 4.64 -14.81
N VAL A 370 16.89 4.01 -15.74
CA VAL A 370 16.41 2.87 -16.53
C VAL A 370 16.80 1.53 -15.92
N THR A 371 17.92 1.46 -15.18
CA THR A 371 18.28 0.20 -14.51
C THR A 371 17.46 0.05 -13.23
N ARG A 372 16.24 -0.50 -13.38
CA ARG A 372 15.43 -0.90 -12.23
C ARG A 372 16.28 -1.73 -11.26
N PRO A 373 16.00 -1.67 -9.95
CA PRO A 373 16.62 -2.60 -9.01
C PRO A 373 16.35 -4.05 -9.50
N PRO A 374 17.17 -5.04 -9.14
CA PRO A 374 17.06 -6.40 -9.69
C PRO A 374 15.75 -7.14 -9.31
N PHE A 375 14.77 -6.44 -8.73
CA PHE A 375 13.50 -6.94 -8.25
C PHE A 375 12.38 -6.38 -9.12
N GLU A 376 11.35 -7.19 -9.31
CA GLU A 376 10.21 -6.84 -10.16
C GLU A 376 9.34 -5.75 -9.53
N ARG A 377 9.44 -5.55 -8.20
CA ARG A 377 8.57 -4.69 -7.40
C ARG A 377 9.32 -3.49 -6.85
N GLU A 378 8.67 -2.34 -6.86
CA GLU A 378 9.18 -1.08 -6.33
C GLU A 378 8.34 -0.62 -5.15
N TYR A 379 8.96 -0.63 -3.96
CA TYR A 379 8.32 -0.21 -2.71
C TYR A 379 8.63 1.25 -2.36
N ALA A 380 9.72 1.82 -2.90
CA ALA A 380 10.11 3.19 -2.61
C ALA A 380 9.02 4.19 -3.03
N ALA A 381 8.89 5.27 -2.24
CA ALA A 381 8.00 6.37 -2.57
C ALA A 381 8.54 7.18 -3.78
N PRO A 382 7.68 7.78 -4.62
CA PRO A 382 8.11 8.49 -5.81
C PRO A 382 9.18 9.56 -5.54
N GLU A 383 9.07 10.27 -4.42
CA GLU A 383 9.98 11.34 -4.06
C GLU A 383 11.38 10.87 -3.62
N VAL A 384 11.57 9.57 -3.35
CA VAL A 384 12.87 8.98 -2.96
C VAL A 384 13.90 9.06 -4.09
N TRP A 385 13.44 9.28 -5.32
CA TRP A 385 14.27 9.40 -6.51
C TRP A 385 14.62 10.84 -6.86
N SER A 386 13.78 11.80 -6.47
CA SER A 386 13.92 13.22 -6.82
C SER A 386 14.36 14.09 -5.65
N SER A 387 14.19 13.61 -4.42
CA SER A 387 14.38 14.38 -3.20
C SER A 387 14.94 13.53 -2.06
N ASN A 388 15.26 14.18 -0.93
CA ASN A 388 15.71 13.46 0.25
C ASN A 388 14.50 12.73 0.86
N PRO A 389 14.62 11.42 1.15
CA PRO A 389 13.54 10.67 1.76
C PRO A 389 13.22 11.21 3.15
N THR A 390 11.94 11.13 3.51
CA THR A 390 11.43 11.53 4.82
C THR A 390 10.78 10.36 5.54
N GLU A 391 10.33 10.57 6.76
CA GLU A 391 9.46 9.62 7.48
C GLU A 391 8.22 9.23 6.64
N ARG A 392 7.63 10.18 5.89
CA ARG A 392 6.47 9.92 5.02
C ARG A 392 6.81 9.02 3.83
N SER A 393 8.08 8.94 3.43
CA SER A 393 8.56 7.97 2.44
C SER A 393 8.59 6.54 3.02
N LEU A 394 8.83 6.40 4.34
CA LEU A 394 8.79 5.11 5.04
C LEU A 394 7.36 4.57 5.10
N VAL A 395 6.38 5.43 5.41
CA VAL A 395 4.96 5.07 5.45
C VAL A 395 4.49 4.51 4.11
N TYR A 396 4.81 5.19 3.00
CA TYR A 396 4.49 4.70 1.66
C TYR A 396 5.10 3.33 1.37
N SER A 397 6.38 3.16 1.71
CA SER A 397 7.09 1.89 1.50
C SER A 397 6.46 0.76 2.31
N LEU A 398 6.14 1.03 3.58
CA LEU A 398 5.50 0.07 4.48
C LEU A 398 4.09 -0.28 4.01
N ALA A 399 3.30 0.69 3.57
CA ALA A 399 1.97 0.49 3.02
C ALA A 399 2.01 -0.39 1.75
N LYS A 400 2.97 -0.17 0.84
CA LYS A 400 3.16 -1.04 -0.32
C LYS A 400 3.53 -2.47 0.07
N MET A 401 4.41 -2.64 1.05
CA MET A 401 4.78 -3.97 1.56
C MET A 401 3.58 -4.69 2.19
N LEU A 402 2.77 -3.97 2.97
CA LEU A 402 1.55 -4.48 3.58
C LEU A 402 0.54 -4.96 2.53
N VAL A 403 0.26 -4.16 1.51
CA VAL A 403 -0.60 -4.55 0.37
C VAL A 403 -0.07 -5.82 -0.31
N ASP A 404 1.24 -5.90 -0.51
CA ASP A 404 1.85 -7.04 -1.17
C ASP A 404 1.78 -8.32 -0.32
N TRP A 405 2.08 -8.22 0.97
CA TRP A 405 2.00 -9.35 1.90
C TRP A 405 0.58 -9.87 2.06
N ALA A 406 -0.41 -8.97 2.12
CA ALA A 406 -1.82 -9.35 2.18
C ALA A 406 -2.39 -9.87 0.85
N GLY A 407 -1.61 -9.84 -0.25
CA GLY A 407 -2.06 -10.24 -1.58
C GLY A 407 -3.06 -9.27 -2.21
N GLY A 408 -3.12 -8.02 -1.73
CA GLY A 408 -4.07 -6.99 -2.15
C GLY A 408 -4.28 -5.94 -1.05
N ALA A 409 -5.01 -4.86 -1.37
CA ALA A 409 -5.38 -3.86 -0.38
C ALA A 409 -6.44 -4.46 0.56
N PRO A 410 -6.14 -4.68 1.86
CA PRO A 410 -7.09 -5.27 2.76
C PRO A 410 -8.25 -4.31 3.03
N ALA A 411 -9.47 -4.84 3.14
CA ALA A 411 -10.67 -4.00 3.26
C ALA A 411 -10.68 -3.23 4.59
N SER A 412 -10.21 -3.85 5.68
CA SER A 412 -10.19 -3.27 7.03
C SER A 412 -9.35 -1.99 7.11
N ILE A 413 -8.32 -1.86 6.27
CA ILE A 413 -7.36 -0.75 6.29
C ILE A 413 -7.37 0.09 5.01
N SER A 414 -8.37 -0.10 4.14
CA SER A 414 -8.41 0.54 2.81
C SER A 414 -8.31 2.07 2.87
N ALA A 415 -9.04 2.71 3.79
CA ALA A 415 -8.97 4.16 4.00
C ALA A 415 -7.59 4.62 4.49
N LEU A 416 -6.98 3.86 5.41
CA LEU A 416 -5.63 4.14 5.91
C LEU A 416 -4.58 4.03 4.79
N LEU A 417 -4.72 3.03 3.92
CA LEU A 417 -3.85 2.82 2.76
C LEU A 417 -3.99 3.91 1.70
N GLU A 418 -5.20 4.46 1.48
CA GLU A 418 -5.43 5.56 0.55
C GLU A 418 -4.56 6.78 0.90
N HIS A 419 -4.53 7.15 2.19
CA HIS A 419 -3.67 8.23 2.67
C HIS A 419 -2.19 7.83 2.62
N ALA A 420 -1.83 6.64 3.12
CA ALA A 420 -0.44 6.20 3.19
C ALA A 420 0.25 6.06 1.81
N LEU A 421 -0.53 5.76 0.76
CA LEU A 421 -0.06 5.62 -0.61
C LEU A 421 -0.24 6.89 -1.47
N SER A 422 -0.57 8.05 -0.88
CA SER A 422 -0.67 9.31 -1.63
C SER A 422 0.64 9.65 -2.36
N GLU A 423 0.52 10.22 -3.56
CA GLU A 423 1.69 10.70 -4.30
C GLU A 423 2.36 11.88 -3.60
N ASP A 424 1.57 12.78 -2.99
CA ASP A 424 2.09 13.91 -2.21
C ASP A 424 2.48 13.41 -0.79
N PRO A 425 3.76 13.51 -0.39
CA PRO A 425 4.19 13.13 0.95
C PRO A 425 3.48 13.89 2.07
N ALA A 426 2.93 15.08 1.81
CA ALA A 426 2.21 15.88 2.79
C ALA A 426 0.86 15.27 3.21
N ASP A 427 0.24 14.47 2.35
CA ASP A 427 -1.07 13.85 2.61
C ASP A 427 -0.99 12.50 3.34
N ARG A 428 0.19 11.89 3.35
CA ARG A 428 0.44 10.63 4.08
C ARG A 428 0.44 10.90 5.57
N PRO A 429 0.06 9.96 6.46
CA PRO A 429 0.23 10.12 7.91
C PRO A 429 1.70 10.01 8.33
N GLY A 430 2.02 10.40 9.58
CA GLY A 430 3.34 10.15 10.17
C GLY A 430 3.54 8.66 10.43
N LEU A 431 4.78 8.20 10.56
CA LEU A 431 5.06 6.78 10.82
C LEU A 431 4.44 6.34 12.14
N ASP A 432 4.64 7.11 13.22
CA ASP A 432 4.05 6.77 14.53
C ASP A 432 2.52 6.73 14.48
N ALA A 433 1.88 7.68 13.79
CA ALA A 433 0.43 7.70 13.63
C ALA A 433 -0.06 6.51 12.79
N PHE A 434 0.64 6.19 11.69
CA PHE A 434 0.31 5.04 10.86
C PHE A 434 0.42 3.72 11.62
N LEU A 435 1.45 3.57 12.47
CA LEU A 435 1.62 2.38 13.30
C LEU A 435 0.56 2.29 14.40
N ALA A 436 0.21 3.40 15.04
CA ALA A 436 -0.86 3.42 16.05
C ALA A 436 -2.21 2.96 15.48
N GLU A 437 -2.56 3.42 14.27
CA GLU A 437 -3.79 2.99 13.58
C GLU A 437 -3.74 1.50 13.23
N LEU A 438 -2.61 1.00 12.74
CA LEU A 438 -2.44 -0.45 12.49
C LEU A 438 -2.50 -1.27 13.79
N GLU A 439 -1.99 -0.74 14.90
CA GLU A 439 -2.08 -1.37 16.22
C GLU A 439 -3.53 -1.43 16.70
N GLU A 440 -4.29 -0.34 16.56
CA GLU A 440 -5.72 -0.30 16.90
C GLU A 440 -6.51 -1.33 16.07
N ILE A 441 -6.27 -1.38 14.76
CA ILE A 441 -6.93 -2.35 13.88
C ILE A 441 -6.54 -3.79 14.24
N SER A 442 -5.28 -4.03 14.59
CA SER A 442 -4.82 -5.35 15.06
C SER A 442 -5.31 -5.70 16.47
N ALA A 443 -5.66 -4.71 17.29
CA ALA A 443 -6.11 -4.91 18.67
C ALA A 443 -7.63 -5.05 18.78
N LEU A 444 -8.39 -4.64 17.76
CA LEU A 444 -9.83 -4.88 17.66
C LEU A 444 -10.17 -6.32 17.22
N GLU A 445 -9.22 -7.26 17.31
CA GLU A 445 -9.44 -8.63 16.88
C GLU A 445 -10.17 -9.45 17.94
N HIS A 446 -11.28 -10.05 17.55
CA HIS A 446 -11.97 -10.97 18.44
C HIS A 446 -11.17 -12.25 18.63
N LYS A 447 -10.49 -12.35 19.78
CA LYS A 447 -9.84 -13.56 20.26
C LYS A 447 -10.80 -14.35 21.11
N ALA A 448 -10.76 -15.67 20.97
CA ALA A 448 -11.57 -16.55 21.79
C ALA A 448 -10.80 -17.80 22.16
N PHE A 449 -10.95 -18.23 23.41
CA PHE A 449 -10.25 -19.39 23.93
C PHE A 449 -11.24 -20.33 24.58
N VAL A 450 -11.07 -21.63 24.32
CA VAL A 450 -11.77 -22.65 25.10
C VAL A 450 -11.34 -22.51 26.56
N PHE A 451 -12.31 -22.43 27.46
CA PHE A 451 -12.09 -21.96 28.82
C PHE A 451 -12.70 -22.92 29.85
N ASP A 452 -11.92 -23.36 30.84
CA ASP A 452 -12.41 -24.12 31.99
C ASP A 452 -13.15 -23.19 32.96
N TYR A 453 -14.36 -22.81 32.54
CA TYR A 453 -15.23 -21.89 33.27
C TYR A 453 -15.58 -22.40 34.66
N GLU A 454 -15.75 -23.72 34.82
CA GLU A 454 -16.23 -24.34 36.06
C GLU A 454 -15.15 -24.32 37.15
N SER A 455 -13.89 -24.57 36.79
CA SER A 455 -12.78 -24.38 37.72
C SER A 455 -12.50 -22.91 37.99
N PHE A 456 -12.57 -22.05 36.96
CA PHE A 456 -12.43 -20.61 37.12
C PHE A 456 -13.45 -20.02 38.11
N GLU A 457 -14.73 -20.35 37.94
CA GLU A 457 -15.85 -19.90 38.79
C GLU A 457 -15.65 -20.28 40.26
N ARG A 458 -15.10 -21.47 40.50
CA ARG A 458 -14.86 -22.00 41.86
C ARG A 458 -13.60 -21.39 42.51
N GLU A 459 -12.56 -21.14 41.74
CA GLU A 459 -11.22 -20.90 42.27
C GLU A 459 -10.77 -19.44 42.16
N LEU A 460 -10.85 -18.83 40.98
CA LEU A 460 -10.32 -17.48 40.73
C LEU A 460 -11.41 -16.40 40.80
N LEU A 461 -12.62 -16.70 40.31
CA LEU A 461 -13.69 -15.72 40.18
C LEU A 461 -13.97 -14.94 41.48
N PRO A 462 -14.11 -15.57 42.66
CA PRO A 462 -14.40 -14.83 43.89
C PRO A 462 -13.26 -13.87 44.27
N CYS A 463 -12.01 -14.27 44.05
CA CYS A 463 -10.85 -13.43 44.31
C CYS A 463 -10.75 -12.26 43.33
N LEU A 464 -11.10 -12.50 42.07
CA LEU A 464 -11.07 -11.49 41.01
C LEU A 464 -12.14 -10.42 41.24
N GLU A 465 -13.38 -10.82 41.54
CA GLU A 465 -14.47 -9.88 41.81
C GLU A 465 -14.20 -9.02 43.05
N ASP A 466 -13.66 -9.60 44.12
CA ASP A 466 -13.27 -8.88 45.33
C ASP A 466 -12.17 -7.86 45.04
N ALA A 467 -11.14 -8.24 44.27
CA ALA A 467 -10.07 -7.34 43.87
C ALA A 467 -10.57 -6.18 42.97
N LEU A 468 -11.49 -6.46 42.04
CA LEU A 468 -12.09 -5.43 41.18
C LEU A 468 -12.99 -4.46 41.95
N ALA A 469 -13.67 -4.95 42.99
CA ALA A 469 -14.56 -4.14 43.83
C ALA A 469 -13.81 -3.28 44.85
N THR A 470 -12.72 -3.80 45.43
CA THR A 470 -12.00 -3.17 46.55
C THR A 470 -10.69 -2.50 46.15
N GLY A 471 -10.09 -2.92 45.03
CA GLY A 471 -8.72 -2.57 44.63
C GLY A 471 -7.64 -3.38 45.35
N ASP A 472 -7.99 -4.27 46.29
CA ASP A 472 -7.00 -5.11 46.99
C ASP A 472 -6.59 -6.31 46.13
N THR A 473 -5.36 -6.28 45.64
CA THR A 473 -4.79 -7.32 44.75
C THR A 473 -4.05 -8.42 45.51
N SER A 474 -4.03 -8.39 46.85
CA SER A 474 -3.24 -9.32 47.68
C SER A 474 -3.61 -10.78 47.44
N HIS A 475 -4.91 -11.07 47.30
CA HIS A 475 -5.39 -12.43 47.01
C HIS A 475 -5.02 -12.89 45.60
N LEU A 476 -5.05 -12.02 44.59
CA LEU A 476 -4.61 -12.36 43.24
C LEU A 476 -3.11 -12.63 43.19
N LYS A 477 -2.29 -11.80 43.83
CA LYS A 477 -0.84 -12.03 43.95
C LYS A 477 -0.54 -13.37 44.64
N SER A 478 -1.28 -13.69 45.71
CA SER A 478 -1.14 -14.99 46.38
C SER A 478 -1.57 -16.15 45.48
N PHE A 479 -2.66 -15.98 44.72
CA PHE A 479 -3.14 -16.98 43.78
C PHE A 479 -2.10 -17.30 42.71
N ILE A 480 -1.49 -16.26 42.11
CA ILE A 480 -0.44 -16.42 41.09
C ILE A 480 0.75 -17.20 41.66
N ASN A 481 1.25 -16.82 42.83
CA ASN A 481 2.39 -17.50 43.44
C ASN A 481 2.13 -18.97 43.78
N VAL A 482 0.90 -19.32 44.19
CA VAL A 482 0.52 -20.70 44.51
C VAL A 482 0.37 -21.55 43.23
N ASN A 483 -0.04 -20.94 42.12
CA ASN A 483 -0.34 -21.65 40.88
C ASN A 483 0.74 -21.47 39.80
N LEU A 484 1.90 -20.90 40.13
CA LEU A 484 2.91 -20.44 39.17
C LEU A 484 3.24 -21.47 38.07
N ASP A 485 3.44 -22.73 38.45
CA ASP A 485 3.79 -23.82 37.53
C ASP A 485 2.71 -24.13 36.47
N ALA A 486 1.46 -23.72 36.73
CA ALA A 486 0.33 -23.91 35.83
C ALA A 486 -0.01 -22.65 35.01
N LEU A 487 0.63 -21.52 35.29
CA LEU A 487 0.39 -20.26 34.62
C LEU A 487 1.31 -20.08 33.41
N ARG A 488 0.83 -19.29 32.47
CA ARG A 488 1.57 -18.87 31.28
C ARG A 488 1.58 -17.35 31.20
N ASP A 489 2.53 -16.83 30.44
CA ASP A 489 2.48 -15.45 29.99
C ASP A 489 1.23 -15.28 29.08
N PRO A 490 0.31 -14.34 29.37
CA PRO A 490 -0.88 -14.14 28.54
C PRO A 490 -0.56 -13.62 27.13
N TYR A 491 0.61 -13.02 26.92
CA TYR A 491 1.04 -12.44 25.64
C TYR A 491 1.90 -13.39 24.82
N GLU A 492 2.80 -14.14 25.48
CA GLU A 492 3.73 -15.06 24.79
C GLU A 492 3.25 -16.52 24.82
N GLY A 493 2.41 -16.90 25.79
CA GLY A 493 1.98 -18.28 26.03
C GLY A 493 3.04 -19.19 26.65
N GLU A 494 4.23 -18.65 26.92
CA GLU A 494 5.34 -19.36 27.56
C GLU A 494 5.07 -19.60 29.05
N PRO A 495 5.62 -20.66 29.66
CA PRO A 495 5.46 -20.92 31.10
C PRO A 495 5.94 -19.74 31.95
N LEU A 496 5.16 -19.39 32.98
CA LEU A 496 5.44 -18.24 33.81
C LEU A 496 6.61 -18.51 34.78
N GLY A 497 7.65 -17.66 34.75
CA GLY A 497 8.86 -17.83 35.56
C GLY A 497 8.75 -17.27 36.98
N ALA A 498 9.73 -17.59 37.84
CA ALA A 498 9.80 -17.07 39.22
C ALA A 498 9.91 -15.53 39.31
N ASN A 499 10.33 -14.88 38.23
CA ASN A 499 10.42 -13.43 38.11
C ASN A 499 9.17 -12.79 37.48
N TRP A 500 8.04 -13.48 37.43
CA TRP A 500 6.80 -13.01 36.79
C TRP A 500 6.38 -11.59 37.21
N ALA A 501 6.65 -11.20 38.46
CA ALA A 501 6.29 -9.87 38.97
C ALA A 501 6.99 -8.74 38.20
N SER A 502 8.12 -8.98 37.53
CA SER A 502 8.78 -7.99 36.68
C SER A 502 8.07 -7.78 35.34
N LEU A 503 7.12 -8.64 34.98
CA LEU A 503 6.30 -8.54 33.77
C LEU A 503 5.03 -7.69 34.01
N ILE A 504 4.73 -7.36 35.28
CA ILE A 504 3.61 -6.50 35.65
C ILE A 504 4.04 -5.05 35.48
N GLU A 505 3.30 -4.32 34.66
CA GLU A 505 3.52 -2.90 34.35
C GLU A 505 2.62 -2.00 35.21
N ILE A 506 1.38 -2.47 35.43
CA ILE A 506 0.32 -1.80 36.17
C ILE A 506 -0.13 -2.77 37.28
N GLU A 507 0.17 -2.42 38.53
CA GLU A 507 -0.18 -3.27 39.67
C GLU A 507 -1.69 -3.21 40.05
N ASP A 508 -2.58 -3.48 39.09
CA ASP A 508 -4.03 -3.48 39.27
C ASP A 508 -4.66 -4.88 39.16
N ALA A 509 -5.93 -5.01 39.55
CA ALA A 509 -6.66 -6.26 39.48
C ALA A 509 -6.84 -6.80 38.05
N HIS A 510 -6.75 -5.94 37.03
CA HIS A 510 -6.90 -6.33 35.63
C HIS A 510 -5.67 -7.10 35.17
N GLN A 511 -4.46 -6.55 35.37
CA GLN A 511 -3.23 -7.20 34.93
C GLN A 511 -2.93 -8.46 35.76
N TYR A 512 -3.13 -8.43 37.09
CA TYR A 512 -2.99 -9.67 37.87
C TYR A 512 -4.01 -10.73 37.49
N GLY A 513 -5.25 -10.32 37.19
CA GLY A 513 -6.29 -11.23 36.72
C GLY A 513 -5.94 -11.87 35.37
N ASP A 514 -5.33 -11.11 34.45
CA ASP A 514 -4.89 -11.59 33.14
C ASP A 514 -3.91 -12.76 33.24
N PHE A 515 -2.85 -12.58 34.03
CA PHE A 515 -1.88 -13.64 34.31
C PHE A 515 -2.54 -14.84 34.99
N ALA A 516 -3.40 -14.62 35.98
CA ALA A 516 -4.07 -15.70 36.72
C ALA A 516 -5.05 -16.50 35.84
N LEU A 517 -5.69 -15.86 34.85
CA LEU A 517 -6.65 -16.51 33.95
C LEU A 517 -6.02 -17.58 33.06
N THR A 518 -4.72 -17.45 32.75
CA THR A 518 -3.99 -18.42 31.90
C THR A 518 -3.93 -19.84 32.48
N LYS A 519 -4.34 -20.04 33.74
CA LYS A 519 -4.59 -21.37 34.31
C LYS A 519 -5.72 -22.12 33.59
N TYR A 520 -6.71 -21.39 33.08
CA TYR A 520 -7.99 -21.93 32.60
C TYR A 520 -8.15 -21.91 31.08
N TYR A 521 -7.18 -21.36 30.36
CA TYR A 521 -7.12 -21.41 28.89
C TYR A 521 -5.67 -21.44 28.41
N SER A 522 -5.49 -21.73 27.12
CA SER A 522 -4.17 -21.68 26.49
C SER A 522 -4.05 -20.43 25.63
N PRO A 523 -3.16 -19.46 25.96
CA PRO A 523 -3.00 -18.22 25.20
C PRO A 523 -2.62 -18.41 23.72
N THR A 524 -2.00 -19.55 23.39
CA THR A 524 -1.61 -19.92 22.03
C THR A 524 -2.70 -20.64 21.23
N ALA A 525 -3.86 -20.93 21.84
CA ALA A 525 -4.93 -21.71 21.25
C ALA A 525 -6.16 -20.84 20.92
N ASP A 526 -5.91 -19.70 20.28
CA ASP A 526 -6.98 -18.81 19.81
C ASP A 526 -7.85 -19.51 18.75
N ILE A 527 -9.16 -19.44 18.97
CA ILE A 527 -10.23 -19.94 18.09
C ILE A 527 -11.20 -18.81 17.72
N GLY A 528 -10.82 -17.56 17.98
CA GLY A 528 -11.57 -16.35 17.74
C GLY A 528 -11.91 -16.12 16.28
N LEU A 529 -12.66 -15.04 16.04
CA LEU A 529 -13.16 -14.70 14.73
C LEU A 529 -12.21 -13.75 13.99
N GLY A 530 -11.14 -13.27 14.63
CA GLY A 530 -10.31 -12.20 14.10
C GLY A 530 -11.18 -11.01 13.72
N SER A 531 -10.93 -10.38 12.58
CA SER A 531 -11.76 -9.27 12.04
C SER A 531 -13.17 -9.67 11.58
N ALA A 532 -13.47 -10.96 11.38
CA ALA A 532 -14.80 -11.39 10.91
C ALA A 532 -15.91 -11.09 11.93
N TRP A 533 -15.54 -10.83 13.19
CA TRP A 533 -16.47 -10.59 14.28
C TRP A 533 -17.36 -9.37 14.05
N GLU A 534 -16.88 -8.30 13.42
CA GLU A 534 -17.64 -7.03 13.28
C GLU A 534 -18.95 -7.23 12.53
N ARG A 535 -18.98 -8.19 11.59
CA ARG A 535 -20.16 -8.50 10.77
C ARG A 535 -21.16 -9.40 11.48
N VAL A 536 -20.71 -10.17 12.47
CA VAL A 536 -21.56 -11.18 13.11
C VAL A 536 -22.70 -10.55 13.92
N PRO A 537 -22.51 -9.48 14.72
CA PRO A 537 -23.58 -8.77 15.40
C PRO A 537 -24.68 -8.25 14.46
N ASP A 538 -24.31 -7.69 13.31
CA ASP A 538 -25.26 -7.17 12.32
C ASP A 538 -26.11 -8.28 11.69
N LEU A 539 -25.51 -9.46 11.50
CA LEU A 539 -26.22 -10.63 11.01
C LEU A 539 -27.09 -11.27 12.12
N ALA A 540 -26.62 -11.21 13.36
CA ALA A 540 -27.28 -11.78 14.54
C ALA A 540 -28.38 -10.91 15.16
N THR A 541 -28.43 -9.60 14.86
CA THR A 541 -29.46 -8.65 15.35
C THR A 541 -30.85 -8.93 14.79
N SER A 542 -30.96 -9.81 13.78
CA SER A 542 -32.24 -10.39 13.35
C SER A 542 -32.87 -11.33 14.40
N SER A 543 -32.14 -11.68 15.46
CA SER A 543 -32.62 -12.47 16.59
C SER A 543 -33.04 -11.58 17.77
N SER A 544 -34.16 -11.91 18.42
CA SER A 544 -34.73 -11.15 19.54
C SER A 544 -33.93 -11.21 20.85
N ARG A 545 -32.61 -11.43 20.80
CA ARG A 545 -31.74 -11.57 21.97
C ARG A 545 -31.10 -10.24 22.32
N THR A 546 -31.03 -9.93 23.61
CA THR A 546 -30.38 -8.73 24.15
C THR A 546 -28.87 -8.86 24.32
N GLU A 547 -28.34 -10.09 24.26
CA GLU A 547 -26.91 -10.38 24.46
C GLU A 547 -26.32 -11.00 23.18
N SER A 548 -25.12 -10.56 22.82
CA SER A 548 -24.39 -11.09 21.66
C SER A 548 -24.07 -12.57 21.85
N PRO A 549 -24.38 -13.45 20.87
CA PRO A 549 -24.10 -14.89 20.98
C PRO A 549 -22.60 -15.22 20.92
N ILE A 550 -21.76 -14.28 20.49
CA ILE A 550 -20.31 -14.51 20.35
C ILE A 550 -19.50 -13.95 21.53
N LEU A 551 -19.99 -12.93 22.24
CA LEU A 551 -19.23 -12.29 23.33
C LEU A 551 -19.42 -13.01 24.67
N GLY A 552 -20.66 -13.09 25.17
CA GLY A 552 -20.94 -13.58 26.53
C GLY A 552 -21.19 -12.45 27.52
N THR A 553 -20.79 -12.65 28.77
CA THR A 553 -21.04 -11.71 29.88
C THR A 553 -19.74 -11.20 30.49
N THR A 554 -19.73 -9.93 30.93
CA THR A 554 -18.63 -9.36 31.71
C THR A 554 -18.66 -9.88 33.15
N ILE A 555 -17.53 -9.77 33.84
CA ILE A 555 -17.35 -10.18 35.24
C ILE A 555 -16.95 -8.97 36.07
N GLY A 556 -17.40 -8.90 37.33
CA GLY A 556 -17.09 -7.81 38.25
C GLY A 556 -18.14 -6.69 38.29
N PRO A 557 -17.88 -5.60 39.04
CA PRO A 557 -18.81 -4.51 39.21
C PRO A 557 -19.18 -3.81 37.88
N PRO A 558 -20.42 -3.33 37.69
CA PRO A 558 -20.83 -2.67 36.43
C PRO A 558 -19.98 -1.45 36.04
N ASN A 559 -19.37 -0.78 37.03
CA ASN A 559 -18.51 0.39 36.85
C ASN A 559 -17.01 0.05 36.77
N ASN A 560 -16.63 -1.21 37.00
CA ASN A 560 -15.26 -1.68 36.89
C ASN A 560 -15.23 -3.17 36.46
N PRO A 561 -15.79 -3.50 35.28
CA PRO A 561 -15.76 -4.88 34.81
C PRO A 561 -14.32 -5.30 34.55
N PHE A 562 -14.05 -6.60 34.75
CA PHE A 562 -12.77 -7.18 34.39
C PHE A 562 -12.48 -6.91 32.91
N ASP A 563 -11.30 -6.37 32.64
CA ASP A 563 -10.88 -5.95 31.32
C ASP A 563 -9.36 -5.82 31.29
N ALA A 564 -8.68 -6.91 30.98
CA ALA A 564 -7.21 -6.97 30.96
C ALA A 564 -6.62 -6.05 29.88
N GLY A 565 -7.18 -6.10 28.67
CA GLY A 565 -6.74 -5.32 27.51
C GLY A 565 -7.33 -3.91 27.42
N LYS A 566 -8.25 -3.53 28.30
CA LYS A 566 -9.03 -2.27 28.24
C LYS A 566 -9.90 -2.14 26.98
N MET A 567 -10.20 -3.27 26.34
CA MET A 567 -10.98 -3.40 25.10
C MET A 567 -12.19 -4.34 25.25
N GLY A 568 -12.36 -4.93 26.44
CA GLY A 568 -13.43 -5.85 26.76
C GLY A 568 -12.92 -7.26 27.08
N SER A 569 -13.57 -7.89 28.05
CA SER A 569 -13.37 -9.30 28.41
C SER A 569 -14.71 -9.92 28.76
N TYR A 570 -15.02 -11.02 28.08
CA TYR A 570 -16.32 -11.67 28.17
C TYR A 570 -16.16 -13.17 28.38
N PHE A 571 -17.12 -13.74 29.11
CA PHE A 571 -17.09 -15.13 29.51
C PHE A 571 -18.41 -15.81 29.20
N GLN A 572 -18.32 -17.08 28.82
CA GLN A 572 -19.47 -17.95 28.60
C GLN A 572 -19.25 -19.27 29.33
N SER A 573 -20.24 -19.71 30.10
CA SER A 573 -20.25 -21.06 30.65
C SER A 573 -20.49 -22.10 29.55
N ALA A 574 -20.15 -23.36 29.80
CA ALA A 574 -20.39 -24.46 28.87
C ALA A 574 -21.86 -24.61 28.45
N LYS A 575 -22.79 -24.28 29.36
CA LYS A 575 -24.22 -24.22 29.04
C LYS A 575 -24.51 -23.10 28.03
N ARG A 576 -23.98 -21.90 28.27
CA ARG A 576 -24.21 -20.73 27.41
C ARG A 576 -23.61 -20.91 26.02
N VAL A 577 -22.40 -21.47 25.93
CA VAL A 577 -21.76 -21.82 24.66
C VAL A 577 -22.66 -22.72 23.81
N ARG A 578 -23.26 -23.76 24.39
CA ARG A 578 -24.18 -24.66 23.66
C ARG A 578 -25.45 -23.95 23.18
N GLU A 579 -26.08 -23.15 24.05
CA GLU A 579 -27.27 -22.35 23.69
C GLU A 579 -26.99 -21.34 22.57
N ASN A 580 -25.79 -20.77 22.54
CA ASN A 580 -25.35 -19.84 21.51
C ASN A 580 -24.94 -20.56 20.22
N TYR A 581 -24.28 -21.71 20.32
CA TYR A 581 -23.93 -22.57 19.20
C TYR A 581 -25.18 -23.02 18.43
N GLU A 582 -26.19 -23.56 19.12
CA GLU A 582 -27.42 -24.00 18.48
C GLU A 582 -28.17 -22.84 17.81
N ALA A 583 -28.21 -21.67 18.46
CA ALA A 583 -28.85 -20.48 17.91
C ALA A 583 -28.14 -19.97 16.64
N LEU A 584 -26.81 -19.87 16.66
CA LEU A 584 -26.03 -19.46 15.49
C LEU A 584 -26.07 -20.50 14.37
N LEU A 585 -26.11 -21.79 14.69
CA LEU A 585 -26.23 -22.84 13.69
C LEU A 585 -27.55 -22.74 12.91
N GLU A 586 -28.65 -22.49 13.60
CA GLU A 586 -29.95 -22.27 12.95
C GLU A 586 -30.00 -20.97 12.14
N LEU A 587 -29.30 -19.93 12.59
CA LEU A 587 -29.18 -18.68 11.85
C LEU A 587 -28.34 -18.84 10.58
N ALA A 588 -27.19 -19.51 10.68
CA ALA A 588 -26.29 -19.77 9.56
C ALA A 588 -26.99 -20.57 8.45
N LYS A 589 -27.78 -21.59 8.81
CA LYS A 589 -28.61 -22.35 7.86
C LYS A 589 -29.62 -21.49 7.09
N LYS A 590 -30.13 -20.42 7.70
CA LYS A 590 -31.14 -19.53 7.09
C LYS A 590 -30.50 -18.44 6.24
N ALA A 591 -29.42 -17.84 6.72
CA ALA A 591 -28.79 -16.68 6.10
C ALA A 591 -27.72 -17.05 5.06
N GLY A 592 -27.04 -18.19 5.22
CA GLY A 592 -25.99 -18.64 4.32
C GLY A 592 -24.76 -17.71 4.25
N SER A 593 -24.34 -17.14 5.38
CA SER A 593 -23.17 -16.26 5.46
C SER A 593 -21.91 -17.01 5.91
N PRO A 594 -20.76 -16.83 5.22
CA PRO A 594 -19.47 -17.38 5.63
C PRO A 594 -19.00 -16.92 7.02
N GLU A 595 -19.34 -15.69 7.41
CA GLU A 595 -19.02 -15.14 8.73
C GLU A 595 -19.78 -15.88 9.83
N LEU A 596 -21.07 -16.19 9.60
CA LEU A 596 -21.84 -17.02 10.52
C LEU A 596 -21.31 -18.45 10.58
N ASP A 597 -20.90 -19.05 9.46
CA ASP A 597 -20.28 -20.38 9.47
C ASP A 597 -18.98 -20.40 10.29
N THR A 598 -18.22 -19.32 10.26
CA THR A 598 -17.00 -19.16 11.06
C THR A 598 -17.33 -19.02 12.55
N ALA A 599 -18.33 -18.21 12.90
CA ALA A 599 -18.82 -18.09 14.27
C ALA A 599 -19.37 -19.41 14.83
N VAL A 600 -20.08 -20.19 14.00
CA VAL A 600 -20.56 -21.53 14.35
C VAL A 600 -19.39 -22.46 14.64
N LYS A 601 -18.34 -22.46 13.80
CA LYS A 601 -17.15 -23.30 14.02
C LYS A 601 -16.42 -22.94 15.32
N MET A 602 -16.27 -21.66 15.63
CA MET A 602 -15.68 -21.23 16.90
C MET A 602 -16.43 -21.83 18.10
N LEU A 603 -17.76 -21.61 18.18
CA LEU A 603 -18.55 -22.13 19.30
C LEU A 603 -18.63 -23.67 19.30
N GLU A 604 -18.57 -24.31 18.12
CA GLU A 604 -18.56 -25.76 17.99
C GLU A 604 -17.37 -26.40 18.74
N VAL A 605 -16.18 -25.78 18.68
CA VAL A 605 -14.97 -26.29 19.34
C VAL A 605 -15.17 -26.40 20.85
N ALA A 606 -15.67 -25.33 21.49
CA ALA A 606 -15.95 -25.32 22.93
C ALA A 606 -17.16 -26.20 23.29
N ALA A 607 -18.22 -26.17 22.48
CA ALA A 607 -19.42 -26.98 22.69
C ALA A 607 -19.13 -28.49 22.68
N LYS A 608 -18.28 -28.96 21.75
CA LYS A 608 -17.87 -30.38 21.65
C LYS A 608 -17.09 -30.86 22.88
N ARG A 609 -16.38 -29.96 23.55
CA ARG A 609 -15.62 -30.25 24.77
C ARG A 609 -16.45 -30.10 26.05
N ASN A 610 -17.67 -29.56 25.94
CA ASN A 610 -18.49 -29.15 27.07
C ASN A 610 -17.73 -28.19 28.01
N GLU A 611 -16.97 -27.27 27.41
CA GLU A 611 -16.19 -26.24 28.11
C GLU A 611 -16.78 -24.85 27.81
N GLY A 612 -16.39 -23.86 28.60
CA GLY A 612 -16.77 -22.47 28.39
C GLY A 612 -15.95 -21.79 27.28
N LEU A 613 -16.17 -20.48 27.15
CA LEU A 613 -15.44 -19.62 26.23
C LEU A 613 -15.01 -18.35 26.96
N TYR A 614 -13.76 -17.97 26.80
CA TYR A 614 -13.23 -16.65 27.16
C TYR A 614 -13.00 -15.85 25.89
N VAL A 615 -13.49 -14.62 25.83
CA VAL A 615 -13.41 -13.73 24.68
C VAL A 615 -12.77 -12.41 25.09
N THR A 616 -11.82 -11.95 24.29
CA THR A 616 -11.12 -10.68 24.48
C THR A 616 -10.66 -10.12 23.14
N PHE A 617 -9.99 -8.97 23.15
CA PHE A 617 -9.60 -8.21 21.97
C PHE A 617 -8.09 -7.93 22.01
#